data_AF-A0A4W3JD63-F1
#
_entry.id   AF-A0A4W3JD63-F1
#
_cell.length_a   1.000
_cell.length_b   1.000
_cell.length_c   1.000
_cell.angle_alpha   90.00
_cell.angle_beta   90.00
_cell.angle_gamma   90.00
#
_symmetry.space_group_name_H-M   'P 1'
#
loop_
_entity.id
_entity.type
_entity.pdbx_description
1 polymer ?
#
loop_
_entity_poly.entity_id
_entity_poly.type
_entity_poly.pdbx_seq_one_letter_code
_entity_poly.pdbx_strand_id
1 'polypeptide(L)'
;MDKVRIAVIGAGVVGLSTAVCIVESIPNCSVTVIAEKFTPNTTSDIAAGILSPHFSPETPIHCQKRWFGDTFAHVLSIGQSADAPIIGVEFLSGWEIFKEPPKERFPFWSDMVLGFRTMTDVELRRFTGAKFGWMYTTLICECISYLPWLEKRIITLCS
;
A
#
# COMPACT_ATOMS: atom_id res chain seq x y z
N MET A 1 -35.33 -7.64 -4.18
CA MET A 1 -34.29 -7.28 -5.16
C MET A 1 -33.38 -8.48 -5.31
N ASP A 2 -33.05 -8.85 -6.54
CA ASP A 2 -32.22 -10.02 -6.81
C ASP A 2 -30.77 -9.77 -6.39
N LYS A 3 -30.11 -10.81 -5.88
CA LYS A 3 -28.71 -10.75 -5.43
C LYS A 3 -27.79 -10.55 -6.63
N VAL A 4 -27.01 -9.48 -6.65
CA VAL A 4 -26.04 -9.21 -7.73
C VAL A 4 -24.87 -10.17 -7.60
N ARG A 5 -24.51 -10.90 -8.66
CA ARG A 5 -23.37 -11.84 -8.65
C ARG A 5 -22.20 -11.23 -9.41
N ILE A 6 -21.05 -11.11 -8.76
CA ILE A 6 -19.86 -10.43 -9.27
C ILE A 6 -18.69 -11.40 -9.20
N ALA A 7 -17.96 -11.53 -10.31
CA ALA A 7 -16.70 -12.27 -10.35
C ALA A 7 -15.53 -11.30 -10.38
N VAL A 8 -14.54 -11.52 -9.52
CA VAL A 8 -13.26 -10.81 -9.51
C VAL A 8 -12.17 -11.77 -9.97
N ILE A 9 -11.41 -11.40 -11.00
CA ILE A 9 -10.35 -12.24 -11.56
C ILE A 9 -9.01 -11.83 -10.95
N GLY A 10 -8.38 -12.76 -10.23
CA GLY A 10 -7.07 -12.59 -9.59
C GLY A 10 -7.14 -12.48 -8.06
N ALA A 11 -6.23 -13.18 -7.38
CA ALA A 11 -6.12 -13.24 -5.91
C ALA A 11 -4.84 -12.57 -5.37
N GLY A 12 -4.24 -11.65 -6.13
CA GLY A 12 -3.21 -10.76 -5.61
C GLY A 12 -3.81 -9.58 -4.82
N VAL A 13 -2.96 -8.68 -4.33
CA VAL A 13 -3.37 -7.55 -3.46
C VAL A 13 -4.46 -6.68 -4.08
N VAL A 14 -4.38 -6.39 -5.39
CA VAL A 14 -5.38 -5.58 -6.09
C VAL A 14 -6.71 -6.33 -6.22
N GLY A 15 -6.68 -7.62 -6.55
CA GLY A 15 -7.89 -8.42 -6.72
C GLY A 15 -8.65 -8.61 -5.41
N LEU A 16 -7.95 -9.00 -4.33
CA LEU A 16 -8.57 -9.21 -3.03
C LEU A 16 -9.07 -7.90 -2.41
N SER A 17 -8.29 -6.81 -2.48
CA SER A 17 -8.76 -5.51 -1.97
C SER A 17 -9.97 -4.99 -2.76
N THR A 18 -9.99 -5.18 -4.08
CA THR A 18 -11.16 -4.84 -4.92
C THR A 18 -12.39 -5.66 -4.51
N ALA A 19 -12.22 -6.96 -4.27
CA ALA A 19 -13.31 -7.82 -3.81
C ALA A 19 -13.87 -7.35 -2.46
N VAL A 20 -13.01 -6.98 -1.50
CA VAL A 20 -13.45 -6.38 -0.22
C VAL A 20 -14.23 -5.09 -0.47
N CYS A 21 -13.68 -4.15 -1.24
CA CYS A 21 -14.36 -2.89 -1.54
C CYS A 21 -15.73 -3.09 -2.19
N ILE A 22 -15.87 -4.06 -3.10
CA ILE A 22 -17.16 -4.40 -3.72
C ILE A 22 -18.17 -4.87 -2.67
N VAL A 23 -17.77 -5.83 -1.81
CA VAL A 23 -18.68 -6.38 -0.79
C VAL A 23 -19.13 -5.30 0.20
N GLU A 24 -18.23 -4.38 0.56
CA GLU A 24 -18.54 -3.29 1.49
C GLU A 24 -19.40 -2.18 0.85
N SER A 25 -19.26 -1.95 -0.46
CA SER A 25 -19.89 -0.81 -1.14
C SER A 25 -21.19 -1.16 -1.86
N ILE A 26 -21.41 -2.43 -2.24
CA ILE A 26 -22.57 -2.85 -3.03
C ILE A 26 -23.52 -3.70 -2.18
N PRO A 27 -24.69 -3.17 -1.79
CA PRO A 27 -25.69 -3.92 -1.04
C PRO A 27 -26.18 -5.15 -1.81
N ASN A 28 -26.45 -6.24 -1.09
CA ASN A 28 -27.03 -7.47 -1.63
C ASN A 28 -26.24 -8.05 -2.84
N CYS A 29 -24.91 -8.07 -2.75
CA CYS A 29 -24.05 -8.71 -3.73
C CYS A 29 -23.48 -10.05 -3.24
N SER A 30 -22.98 -10.85 -4.19
CA SER A 30 -22.21 -12.07 -3.96
C SER A 30 -20.96 -11.97 -4.80
N VAL A 31 -19.79 -11.93 -4.15
CA VAL A 31 -18.50 -11.87 -4.85
C VAL A 31 -17.87 -13.24 -4.90
N THR A 32 -17.33 -13.61 -6.06
CA THR A 32 -16.51 -14.81 -6.24
C THR A 32 -15.15 -14.38 -6.79
N VAL A 33 -14.08 -14.69 -6.07
CA VAL A 33 -12.71 -14.50 -6.55
C VAL A 33 -12.28 -15.75 -7.31
N ILE A 34 -11.85 -15.58 -8.55
CA ILE A 34 -11.39 -16.66 -9.43
C ILE A 34 -9.93 -16.36 -9.80
N ALA A 35 -9.02 -17.27 -9.49
CA ALA A 35 -7.61 -17.11 -9.81
C ALA A 35 -6.94 -18.46 -10.07
N GLU A 36 -5.88 -18.45 -10.88
CA GLU A 36 -5.00 -19.61 -11.06
C GLU A 36 -4.15 -19.87 -9.82
N LYS A 37 -3.68 -18.80 -9.17
CA LYS A 37 -2.81 -18.83 -7.99
C LYS A 37 -3.37 -17.94 -6.89
N PHE A 38 -3.27 -18.43 -5.67
CA PHE A 38 -3.57 -17.72 -4.43
C PHE A 38 -2.28 -17.57 -3.62
N THR A 39 -2.33 -16.82 -2.52
CA THR A 39 -1.21 -16.73 -1.57
C THR A 39 -0.81 -18.16 -1.12
N PRO A 40 0.49 -18.47 -0.98
CA PRO A 40 1.67 -17.60 -1.05
C PRO A 40 2.32 -17.51 -2.45
N ASN A 41 1.59 -17.74 -3.54
CA ASN A 41 2.16 -17.95 -4.88
C ASN A 41 1.81 -16.83 -5.89
N THR A 42 1.49 -15.63 -5.42
CA THR A 42 1.20 -14.46 -6.24
C THR A 42 2.42 -13.54 -6.36
N THR A 43 2.42 -12.63 -7.34
CA THR A 43 3.43 -11.56 -7.41
C THR A 43 3.41 -10.65 -6.18
N SER A 44 2.26 -10.51 -5.52
CA SER A 44 2.13 -9.71 -4.31
C SER A 44 2.91 -10.33 -3.15
N ASP A 45 2.93 -11.66 -3.02
CA ASP A 45 3.61 -12.37 -1.91
C ASP A 45 5.13 -12.15 -1.87
N ILE A 46 5.73 -11.82 -3.03
CA ILE A 46 7.16 -11.54 -3.15
C ILE A 46 7.50 -10.03 -3.16
N ALA A 47 6.50 -9.16 -3.02
CA ALA A 47 6.70 -7.72 -3.00
C ALA A 47 7.35 -7.27 -1.68
N ALA A 48 8.21 -6.24 -1.73
CA ALA A 48 8.86 -5.69 -0.54
C ALA A 48 7.89 -5.05 0.47
N GLY A 49 6.67 -4.69 0.05
CA GLY A 49 5.62 -4.20 0.94
C GLY A 49 5.74 -2.75 1.41
N ILE A 50 6.83 -2.05 1.12
CA ILE A 50 7.01 -0.64 1.52
C ILE A 50 6.01 0.25 0.76
N LEU A 51 5.23 1.04 1.50
CA LEU A 51 4.37 2.08 0.92
C LEU A 51 5.23 3.27 0.48
N SER A 52 5.76 3.18 -0.73
CA SER A 52 6.45 4.27 -1.41
C SER A 52 5.91 4.38 -2.84
N PRO A 53 5.24 5.48 -3.22
CA PRO A 53 4.58 5.56 -4.52
C PRO A 53 5.61 5.87 -5.62
N HIS A 54 5.55 5.09 -6.69
CA HIS A 54 6.27 5.40 -7.92
C HIS A 54 5.48 6.42 -8.75
N PHE A 55 6.20 7.35 -9.38
CA PHE A 55 5.61 8.28 -10.32
C PHE A 55 5.30 7.58 -11.65
N SER A 56 4.03 7.64 -12.08
CA SER A 56 3.61 7.24 -13.42
C SER A 56 3.37 8.48 -14.29
N PRO A 57 4.00 8.62 -15.46
CA PRO A 57 3.74 9.74 -16.36
C PRO A 57 2.37 9.63 -17.06
N GLU A 58 1.80 8.42 -17.14
CA GLU A 58 0.55 8.14 -17.85
C GLU A 58 -0.68 8.46 -17.00
N THR A 59 -0.52 8.56 -15.68
CA THR A 59 -1.62 8.81 -14.75
C THR A 59 -1.56 10.27 -14.27
N PRO A 60 -2.67 11.03 -14.29
CA PRO A 60 -2.68 12.37 -13.73
C PRO A 60 -2.21 12.40 -12.26
N ILE A 61 -1.36 13.36 -11.90
CA ILE A 61 -0.75 13.46 -10.55
C ILE A 61 -1.82 13.50 -9.45
N HIS A 62 -2.93 14.20 -9.67
CA HIS A 62 -4.01 14.28 -8.67
C HIS A 62 -4.67 12.91 -8.39
N CYS A 63 -4.76 12.03 -9.40
CA CYS A 63 -5.25 10.66 -9.22
C CYS A 63 -4.25 9.83 -8.42
N GLN A 64 -2.97 9.88 -8.79
CA GLN A 64 -1.90 9.16 -8.08
C GLN A 64 -1.84 9.58 -6.61
N LYS A 65 -1.90 10.90 -6.35
CA LYS A 65 -1.91 11.48 -5.02
C LYS A 65 -3.11 11.00 -4.20
N ARG A 66 -4.31 11.03 -4.79
CA ARG A 66 -5.53 10.53 -4.12
C ARG A 66 -5.43 9.06 -3.78
N TRP A 67 -5.10 8.20 -4.75
CA TRP A 67 -5.01 6.75 -4.52
C TRP A 67 -3.95 6.39 -3.47
N PHE A 68 -2.80 7.07 -3.50
CA PHE A 68 -1.80 6.88 -2.46
C PHE A 68 -2.30 7.35 -1.09
N GLY A 69 -2.94 8.52 -1.01
CA GLY A 69 -3.52 9.03 0.24
C GLY A 69 -4.58 8.10 0.83
N ASP A 70 -5.52 7.61 0.01
CA ASP A 70 -6.57 6.67 0.43
C ASP A 70 -5.96 5.35 0.92
N THR A 71 -4.97 4.82 0.19
CA THR A 71 -4.25 3.59 0.57
C THR A 71 -3.47 3.79 1.87
N PHE A 72 -2.76 4.91 2.00
CA PHE A 72 -1.96 5.22 3.18
C PHE A 72 -2.85 5.35 4.41
N ALA A 73 -3.97 6.06 4.31
CA ALA A 73 -4.94 6.19 5.40
C ALA A 73 -5.49 4.83 5.84
N HIS A 74 -5.86 3.96 4.89
CA HIS A 74 -6.32 2.60 5.17
C HIS A 74 -5.25 1.78 5.90
N VAL A 75 -4.04 1.69 5.35
CA VAL A 75 -2.95 0.90 5.95
C VAL A 75 -2.49 1.49 7.29
N LEU A 76 -2.50 2.82 7.44
CA LEU A 76 -2.22 3.48 8.72
C LEU A 76 -3.22 3.07 9.80
N SER A 77 -4.51 2.99 9.45
CA SER A 77 -5.53 2.55 10.40
C SER A 77 -5.30 1.12 10.88
N ILE A 78 -4.84 0.23 9.99
CA ILE A 78 -4.44 -1.13 10.33
C ILE A 78 -3.19 -1.11 11.22
N GLY A 79 -2.17 -0.33 10.87
CA GLY A 79 -0.92 -0.20 11.62
C GLY A 79 -1.11 0.33 13.04
N GLN A 80 -2.21 1.01 13.31
CA GLN A 80 -2.60 1.50 14.65
C GLN A 80 -3.47 0.51 15.44
N SER A 81 -3.87 -0.61 14.82
CA SER A 81 -4.69 -1.64 15.46
C SER A 81 -3.84 -2.68 16.22
N ALA A 82 -4.47 -3.40 17.15
CA ALA A 82 -3.82 -4.51 17.86
C ALA A 82 -3.47 -5.70 16.94
N ASP A 83 -4.16 -5.83 15.81
CA ASP A 83 -3.97 -6.92 14.86
C ASP A 83 -2.86 -6.63 13.83
N ALA A 84 -2.26 -5.43 13.84
CA ALA A 84 -1.25 -5.02 12.88
C ALA A 84 -0.11 -6.05 12.69
N PRO A 85 0.47 -6.65 13.75
CA PRO A 85 1.53 -7.64 13.60
C PRO A 85 1.07 -8.92 12.88
N ILE A 86 -0.19 -9.32 13.08
CA ILE A 86 -0.77 -10.53 12.45
C ILE A 86 -1.11 -10.25 10.99
N ILE A 87 -1.51 -9.02 10.68
CA ILE A 87 -1.85 -8.56 9.34
C ILE A 87 -0.59 -8.23 8.51
N GLY A 88 0.57 -8.14 9.17
CA GLY A 88 1.85 -7.81 8.54
C GLY A 88 1.98 -6.32 8.19
N VAL A 89 1.42 -5.44 9.03
CA VAL A 89 1.53 -3.99 8.86
C VAL A 89 2.35 -3.38 9.99
N GLU A 90 3.42 -2.67 9.62
CA GLU A 90 4.35 -2.06 10.59
C GLU A 90 4.81 -0.67 10.14
N PHE A 91 5.13 0.19 11.09
CA PHE A 91 5.74 1.50 10.79
C PHE A 91 7.21 1.33 10.43
N LEU A 92 7.61 1.93 9.30
CA LEU A 92 8.99 1.94 8.83
C LEU A 92 9.49 3.38 8.73
N SER A 93 10.53 3.71 9.50
CA SER A 93 11.27 4.97 9.35
C SER A 93 12.55 4.74 8.57
N GLY A 94 12.84 5.59 7.59
CA GLY A 94 13.99 5.40 6.72
C GLY A 94 14.47 6.66 6.02
N TRP A 95 15.52 6.45 5.23
CA TRP A 95 16.09 7.46 4.35
C TRP A 95 16.00 7.02 2.90
N GLU A 96 15.60 7.93 2.02
CA GLU A 96 15.74 7.77 0.57
C GLU A 96 16.91 8.64 0.10
N ILE A 97 17.95 8.01 -0.46
CA ILE A 97 19.24 8.64 -0.71
C ILE A 97 19.47 8.86 -2.21
N PHE A 98 19.95 10.04 -2.57
CA PHE A 98 20.18 10.42 -3.96
C PHE A 98 21.64 10.84 -4.20
N LYS A 99 22.21 10.35 -5.30
CA LYS A 99 23.54 10.78 -5.77
C LYS A 99 23.56 12.22 -6.27
N GLU A 100 22.43 12.70 -6.81
CA GLU A 100 22.21 14.08 -7.21
C GLU A 100 20.83 14.53 -6.69
N PRO A 101 20.64 15.82 -6.37
CA PRO A 101 19.33 16.32 -5.98
C PRO A 101 18.25 16.02 -7.05
N PRO A 102 17.05 15.54 -6.66
CA PRO A 102 15.95 15.35 -7.60
C PRO A 102 15.50 16.69 -8.19
N LYS A 103 14.84 16.65 -9.36
CA LYS A 103 14.30 17.85 -10.02
C LYS A 103 13.33 18.61 -9.12
N GLU A 104 12.47 17.87 -8.43
CA GLU A 104 11.54 18.40 -7.43
C GLU A 104 12.06 18.06 -6.05
N ARG A 105 12.25 19.08 -5.20
CA ARG A 105 12.75 18.90 -3.84
C ARG A 105 11.78 18.13 -2.94
N PHE A 106 10.48 18.28 -3.18
CA PHE A 106 9.42 17.61 -2.46
C PHE A 106 8.53 16.88 -3.47
N PRO A 107 8.38 15.55 -3.37
CA PRO A 107 7.51 14.81 -4.26
C PRO A 107 6.04 15.07 -3.92
N PHE A 108 5.14 14.80 -4.88
CA PHE A 108 3.70 15.09 -4.77
C PHE A 108 2.99 14.42 -3.57
N TRP A 109 3.60 13.37 -3.00
CA TRP A 109 3.09 12.55 -1.90
C TRP A 109 3.72 12.85 -0.53
N SER A 110 4.67 13.78 -0.47
CA SER A 110 5.44 14.06 0.77
C SER A 110 4.58 14.49 1.96
N ASP A 111 3.42 15.09 1.71
CA ASP A 111 2.44 15.51 2.73
C ASP A 111 1.54 14.38 3.25
N MET A 112 1.61 13.19 2.64
CA MET A 112 0.80 12.03 3.04
C MET A 112 1.53 11.14 4.06
N VAL A 113 2.86 11.07 3.97
CA VAL A 113 3.68 10.25 4.87
C VAL A 113 4.03 11.03 6.14
N LEU A 114 4.53 10.32 7.16
CA LEU A 114 4.75 10.91 8.47
C LEU A 114 6.14 11.55 8.56
N GLY A 115 6.20 12.82 8.98
CA GLY A 115 7.45 13.50 9.31
C GLY A 115 8.39 13.72 8.12
N PHE A 116 7.87 13.87 6.91
CA PHE A 116 8.69 14.09 5.72
C PHE A 116 9.55 15.34 5.83
N ARG A 117 10.84 15.20 5.54
CA ARG A 117 11.80 16.30 5.45
C ARG A 117 13.00 15.93 4.59
N THR A 118 13.77 16.94 4.19
CA THR A 118 15.12 16.70 3.68
C THR A 118 16.06 16.31 4.81
N MET A 119 17.03 15.45 4.52
CA MET A 119 18.10 15.10 5.45
C MET A 119 18.99 16.31 5.74
N THR A 120 19.53 16.35 6.95
CA THR A 120 20.57 17.30 7.35
C THR A 120 21.94 16.86 6.81
N ASP A 121 22.89 17.79 6.73
CA ASP A 121 24.27 17.47 6.33
C ASP A 121 24.91 16.41 7.24
N VAL A 122 24.57 16.41 8.54
CA VAL A 122 25.05 15.41 9.51
C VAL A 122 24.56 14.02 9.15
N GLU A 123 23.29 13.89 8.77
CA GLU A 123 22.71 12.61 8.36
C GLU A 123 23.26 12.14 7.01
N LEU A 124 23.44 13.05 6.06
CA LEU A 124 23.97 12.75 4.72
C LEU A 124 25.41 12.23 4.77
N ARG A 125 26.25 12.75 5.67
CA ARG A 125 27.65 12.29 5.83
C ARG A 125 27.80 10.81 6.18
N ARG A 126 26.71 10.14 6.61
CA ARG A 126 26.69 8.69 6.86
C ARG A 126 26.71 7.87 5.56
N PHE A 127 26.35 8.49 4.43
CA PHE A 127 26.20 7.82 3.14
C PHE A 127 27.22 8.38 2.14
N THR A 128 28.32 7.65 1.94
CA THR A 128 29.38 8.05 1.01
C THR A 128 28.82 8.25 -0.41
N GLY A 129 29.00 9.45 -0.97
CA GLY A 129 28.55 9.79 -2.33
C GLY A 129 27.09 10.25 -2.43
N ALA A 130 26.35 10.31 -1.32
CA ALA A 130 25.04 10.95 -1.28
C ALA A 130 25.18 12.47 -1.32
N LYS A 131 24.43 13.14 -2.20
CA LYS A 131 24.36 14.61 -2.26
C LYS A 131 23.05 15.18 -1.75
N PHE A 132 22.03 14.33 -1.64
CA PHE A 132 20.71 14.72 -1.16
C PHE A 132 19.99 13.49 -0.58
N GLY A 133 18.98 13.73 0.25
CA GLY A 133 18.18 12.66 0.82
C GLY A 133 16.90 13.16 1.47
N TRP A 134 15.91 12.28 1.50
CA TRP A 134 14.67 12.46 2.25
C TRP A 134 14.68 11.57 3.49
N MET A 135 14.03 12.03 4.54
CA MET A 135 13.72 11.24 5.74
C MET A 135 12.22 11.33 5.99
N TYR A 136 11.60 10.17 6.21
CA TYR A 136 10.19 10.08 6.57
C TYR A 136 9.91 8.71 7.20
N THR A 137 8.75 8.62 7.84
CA THR A 137 8.15 7.39 8.33
C THR A 137 6.97 7.02 7.42
N THR A 138 6.98 5.80 6.91
CA THR A 138 5.89 5.18 6.13
C THR A 138 5.47 3.87 6.80
N LEU A 139 4.73 3.03 6.09
CA LEU A 139 4.34 1.70 6.52
C LEU A 139 4.92 0.63 5.58
N ILE A 140 5.22 -0.53 6.14
CA ILE A 140 5.33 -1.79 5.40
C ILE A 140 3.97 -2.49 5.51
N CYS A 141 3.54 -3.10 4.41
CA CYS A 141 2.43 -4.04 4.35
C CYS A 141 2.89 -5.32 3.64
N GLU A 142 3.20 -6.35 4.43
CA GLU A 142 3.67 -7.63 3.94
C GLU A 142 2.50 -8.42 3.36
N CYS A 143 2.46 -8.55 2.03
CA CYS A 143 1.35 -9.22 1.35
C CYS A 143 1.19 -10.69 1.76
N ILE A 144 2.28 -11.37 2.10
CA ILE A 144 2.24 -12.76 2.60
C ILE A 144 1.31 -12.93 3.82
N SER A 145 1.17 -11.88 4.63
CA SER A 145 0.30 -11.84 5.82
C SER A 145 -1.01 -11.09 5.55
N TYR A 146 -0.96 -10.04 4.72
CA TYR A 146 -2.11 -9.19 4.41
C TYR A 146 -3.14 -9.88 3.51
N LEU A 147 -2.72 -10.70 2.54
CA LEU A 147 -3.64 -11.40 1.63
C LEU A 147 -4.55 -12.40 2.36
N PRO A 148 -4.03 -13.30 3.24
CA PRO A 148 -4.89 -14.16 4.07
C PRO A 148 -5.92 -13.39 4.91
N TRP A 149 -5.57 -12.19 5.38
CA TRP A 149 -6.49 -11.34 6.14
C TRP A 149 -7.62 -10.79 5.25
N LEU A 150 -7.31 -10.33 4.03
CA LEU A 150 -8.33 -9.91 3.07
C LEU A 150 -9.27 -11.06 2.68
N GLU A 151 -8.74 -12.27 2.44
CA GLU A 151 -9.56 -13.45 2.13
C GLU A 151 -10.58 -13.74 3.24
N LYS A 152 -10.13 -13.73 4.50
CA LYS A 152 -11.01 -13.91 5.67
C LYS A 152 -12.10 -12.84 5.72
N ARG A 153 -11.76 -11.56 5.47
CA ARG A 153 -12.75 -10.47 5.43
C ARG A 153 -13.81 -10.69 4.37
N ILE A 154 -13.43 -11.11 3.16
CA ILE A 154 -14.39 -11.39 2.08
C ILE A 154 -15.39 -12.48 2.53
N ILE A 155 -14.89 -13.56 3.13
CA ILE A 155 -15.73 -14.68 3.62
C ILE A 155 -16.68 -14.18 4.71
N THR A 156 -16.18 -13.45 5.70
CA THR A 156 -17.00 -12.93 6.82
C THR A 156 -18.07 -11.95 6.34
N LEU A 157 -17.76 -11.08 5.38
CA LEU A 157 -18.71 -10.08 4.87
C LEU A 157 -19.75 -10.67 3.91
N CYS A 158 -19.49 -11.85 3.32
CA CYS A 158 -20.43 -12.54 2.44
C CYS A 158 -21.33 -13.55 3.17
N SER A 159 -21.09 -13.80 4.46
CA SER A 159 -21.85 -14.71 5.34
C SER A 159 -23.12 -14.02 5.87
#